data_AF-A0A538J6B9-F1
#
_entry.id   AF-A0A538J6B9-F1
#
_cell.length_a   1.000
_cell.length_b   1.000
_cell.length_c   1.000
_cell.angle_alpha   90.00
_cell.angle_beta   90.00
_cell.angle_gamma   90.00
#
_symmetry.space_group_name_H-M   'P 1'
#
loop_
_entity.id
_entity.type
_entity.pdbx_description
1 polymer ?
#
loop_
_entity_poly.entity_id
_entity_poly.type
_entity_poly.pdbx_seq_one_letter_code
_entity_poly.pdbx_strand_id
1 'polypeptide(L)'
;MLIVWQADPNFNNEQHPANPHDFDAYPDYVNALRNETSAFAGQVVLVHGDSHYFKMDKPLTLPSGKVLPNFTRVETFGAASTHWVQATIDPKSRNLFLFEPMIVAATATS
;
A
#
# COMPACT_ATOMS: atom_id res chain seq x y z
N MET A 1 -5.21 0.17 12.25
CA MET A 1 -4.68 -1.18 12.01
C MET A 1 -3.56 -1.09 10.99
N LEU A 2 -2.44 -1.78 11.24
CA LEU A 2 -1.33 -1.91 10.30
C LEU A 2 -1.26 -3.37 9.85
N ILE A 3 -1.34 -3.60 8.54
CA ILE A 3 -1.20 -4.91 7.92
C ILE A 3 0.10 -4.90 7.14
N VAL A 4 0.93 -5.93 7.28
CA VAL A 4 2.21 -6.06 6.59
C VAL A 4 2.29 -7.42 5.92
N TRP A 5 2.57 -7.46 4.61
CA TRP A 5 2.70 -8.71 3.87
C TRP A 5 3.67 -8.59 2.68
N GLN A 6 4.02 -9.71 2.03
CA GLN A 6 4.75 -9.71 0.77
C GLN A 6 3.86 -10.28 -0.33
N ALA A 7 3.47 -9.42 -1.26
CA ALA A 7 2.80 -9.65 -2.55
C ALA A 7 2.23 -8.30 -3.02
N ASP A 8 2.11 -8.08 -4.32
CA ASP A 8 1.28 -6.99 -4.84
C ASP A 8 -0.19 -7.47 -4.95
N PRO A 9 -1.16 -6.83 -4.26
CA PRO A 9 -2.58 -7.08 -4.46
C PRO A 9 -3.10 -6.74 -5.87
N ASN A 10 -2.27 -6.08 -6.71
CA ASN A 10 -2.61 -5.61 -8.05
C ASN A 10 -3.93 -4.80 -8.05
N PHE A 11 -4.05 -3.83 -7.15
CA PHE A 11 -5.29 -3.07 -6.98
C PHE A 11 -5.78 -2.46 -8.29
N ASN A 12 -7.06 -2.69 -8.62
CA ASN A 12 -7.69 -2.21 -9.86
C ASN A 12 -6.94 -2.67 -11.13
N ASN A 13 -6.25 -3.81 -11.05
CA ASN A 13 -5.45 -4.39 -12.12
C ASN A 13 -4.40 -3.44 -12.73
N GLU A 14 -3.75 -2.64 -11.88
CA GLU A 14 -2.76 -1.63 -12.30
C GLU A 14 -1.49 -2.21 -12.95
N GLN A 15 -1.14 -3.48 -12.69
CA GLN A 15 0.02 -4.15 -13.31
C GLN A 15 -0.25 -4.70 -14.72
N HIS A 16 -1.53 -4.94 -15.07
CA HIS A 16 -1.89 -5.57 -16.34
C HIS A 16 -2.94 -4.76 -17.13
N PRO A 17 -2.69 -3.48 -17.44
CA PRO A 17 -3.68 -2.60 -18.07
C PRO A 17 -4.13 -3.08 -19.46
N ALA A 18 -3.31 -3.89 -20.15
CA ALA A 18 -3.63 -4.46 -21.45
C ALA A 18 -4.62 -5.65 -21.39
N ASN A 19 -4.78 -6.27 -20.21
CA ASN A 19 -5.72 -7.37 -20.02
C ASN A 19 -6.35 -7.35 -18.61
N PRO A 20 -7.38 -6.52 -18.39
CA PRO A 20 -8.04 -6.30 -17.11
C PRO A 20 -8.71 -7.52 -16.47
N HIS A 21 -9.02 -8.54 -17.27
CA HIS A 21 -9.89 -9.65 -16.85
C HIS A 21 -9.15 -10.89 -16.35
N ASP A 22 -7.83 -10.94 -16.53
CA ASP A 22 -7.06 -12.17 -16.33
C ASP A 22 -6.25 -12.21 -15.02
N PHE A 23 -6.11 -11.11 -14.27
CA PHE A 23 -5.05 -11.01 -13.24
C PHE A 23 -5.34 -10.20 -11.98
N ASP A 24 -6.60 -10.15 -11.49
CA ASP A 24 -6.80 -9.72 -10.10
C ASP A 24 -6.18 -10.79 -9.18
N ALA A 25 -4.96 -10.54 -8.73
CA ALA A 25 -4.33 -11.37 -7.73
C ALA A 25 -5.09 -11.13 -6.41
N TYR A 26 -5.59 -12.20 -5.78
CA TYR A 26 -6.23 -12.16 -4.47
C TYR A 26 -7.58 -11.38 -4.39
N PRO A 27 -8.57 -11.64 -5.26
CA PRO A 27 -9.85 -10.90 -5.25
C PRO A 27 -10.60 -11.08 -3.92
N ASP A 28 -10.57 -12.28 -3.36
CA ASP A 28 -11.18 -12.58 -2.06
C ASP A 28 -10.54 -11.80 -0.93
N TYR A 29 -9.20 -11.64 -0.97
CA TYR A 29 -8.48 -10.84 0.01
C TYR A 29 -8.80 -9.35 -0.14
N VAL A 30 -8.81 -8.80 -1.36
CA VAL A 30 -9.17 -7.39 -1.60
C VAL A 30 -10.60 -7.12 -1.14
N ASN A 31 -11.52 -8.07 -1.35
CA ASN A 31 -12.89 -7.99 -0.87
C ASN A 31 -12.97 -8.01 0.67
N ALA A 32 -12.26 -8.93 1.32
CA ALA A 32 -12.18 -8.98 2.77
C ALA A 32 -11.57 -7.69 3.35
N LEU A 33 -10.44 -7.24 2.80
CA LEU A 33 -9.76 -6.01 3.19
C LEU A 33 -10.70 -4.80 3.09
N ARG A 34 -11.49 -4.71 2.02
CA ARG A 34 -12.49 -3.65 1.85
C ARG A 34 -13.57 -3.70 2.92
N ASN A 35 -14.13 -4.88 3.19
CA ASN A 35 -15.20 -5.06 4.17
C ASN A 35 -14.72 -4.73 5.58
N GLU A 36 -13.59 -5.31 6.00
CA GLU A 36 -13.00 -5.09 7.32
C GLU A 36 -12.57 -3.63 7.50
N THR A 37 -11.97 -3.02 6.48
CA THR A 37 -11.59 -1.60 6.55
C THR A 37 -12.82 -0.69 6.63
N SER A 38 -13.90 -1.00 5.92
CA SER A 38 -15.14 -0.22 5.99
C SER A 38 -15.81 -0.31 7.36
N ALA A 39 -15.68 -1.44 8.05
CA ALA A 39 -16.21 -1.66 9.39
C ALA A 39 -15.31 -1.10 10.51
N PHE A 40 -14.03 -0.86 10.22
CA PHE A 40 -13.07 -0.38 11.21
C PHE A 40 -13.14 1.14 11.39
N ALA A 41 -13.40 1.60 12.62
CA ALA A 41 -13.55 3.03 12.94
C ALA A 41 -12.26 3.87 12.78
N GLY A 42 -11.10 3.22 12.67
CA GLY A 42 -9.79 3.89 12.57
C GLY A 42 -9.19 3.87 11.17
N GLN A 43 -7.94 4.32 11.08
CA GLN A 43 -7.13 4.21 9.86
C GLN A 43 -6.60 2.78 9.67
N VAL A 44 -6.60 2.29 8.45
CA VAL A 44 -6.03 1.01 8.02
C VAL A 44 -4.92 1.29 7.00
N VAL A 45 -3.74 0.71 7.25
CA VAL A 45 -2.62 0.78 6.31
C VAL A 45 -2.22 -0.64 5.90
N LEU A 46 -2.06 -0.86 4.60
CA LEU A 46 -1.40 -2.04 4.06
C LEU A 46 0.01 -1.67 3.61
N VAL A 47 1.02 -2.26 4.25
CA VAL A 47 2.42 -2.20 3.83
C VAL A 47 2.76 -3.46 3.05
N HIS A 48 3.25 -3.31 1.83
CA HIS A 48 3.68 -4.43 0.99
C HIS A 48 4.88 -4.09 0.11
N GLY A 49 5.36 -5.06 -0.67
CA GLY A 49 6.35 -4.89 -1.73
C GLY A 49 5.89 -5.57 -3.01
N ASP A 50 6.85 -5.97 -3.86
CA ASP A 50 6.72 -6.83 -5.06
C ASP A 50 6.72 -6.11 -6.43
N SER A 51 6.17 -4.89 -6.59
CA SER A 51 6.22 -4.19 -7.89
C SER A 51 7.52 -3.41 -8.14
N HIS A 52 8.39 -3.32 -7.13
CA HIS A 52 9.66 -2.57 -7.11
C HIS A 52 9.52 -1.03 -7.16
N TYR A 53 8.31 -0.49 -7.02
CA TYR A 53 8.07 0.95 -6.96
C TYR A 53 7.57 1.37 -5.58
N PHE A 54 8.12 2.47 -5.06
CA PHE A 54 7.54 3.11 -3.88
C PHE A 54 6.20 3.76 -4.25
N LYS A 55 5.12 3.34 -3.59
CA LYS A 55 3.77 3.89 -3.76
C LYS A 55 3.19 4.27 -2.40
N MET A 56 2.53 5.41 -2.34
CA MET A 56 1.70 5.79 -1.19
C MET A 56 0.42 6.45 -1.69
N ASP A 57 -0.69 5.72 -1.61
CA ASP A 57 -1.96 6.12 -2.20
C ASP A 57 -3.17 5.44 -1.52
N LYS A 58 -4.36 5.60 -2.11
CA LYS A 58 -5.63 5.04 -1.62
C LYS A 58 -6.36 4.30 -2.75
N PRO A 59 -5.89 3.10 -3.13
CA PRO A 59 -6.37 2.41 -4.32
C PRO A 59 -7.69 1.66 -4.10
N LEU A 60 -8.09 1.45 -2.85
CA LEU A 60 -9.30 0.69 -2.50
C LEU A 60 -10.55 1.57 -2.60
N THR A 61 -11.55 1.09 -3.34
CA THR A 61 -12.83 1.77 -3.54
C THR A 61 -13.98 1.04 -2.86
N LEU A 62 -15.03 1.77 -2.50
CA LEU A 62 -16.33 1.24 -2.10
C LEU A 62 -17.09 0.72 -3.34
N PRO A 63 -18.12 -0.13 -3.16
CA PRO A 63 -18.99 -0.55 -4.27
C PRO A 63 -19.64 0.63 -5.02
N SER A 64 -19.77 1.79 -4.37
CA SER A 64 -20.24 3.03 -5.00
C SER A 64 -19.22 3.70 -5.94
N GLY A 65 -18.01 3.14 -6.08
CA GLY A 65 -16.90 3.71 -6.85
C GLY A 65 -16.10 4.79 -6.11
N LYS A 66 -16.53 5.22 -4.91
CA LYS A 66 -15.81 6.20 -4.10
C LYS A 66 -14.57 5.57 -3.45
N VAL A 67 -13.48 6.31 -3.35
CA VAL A 67 -12.29 5.90 -2.57
C VAL A 67 -12.68 5.61 -1.12
N LEU A 68 -12.17 4.51 -0.56
CA LEU A 68 -12.34 4.15 0.85
C LEU A 68 -11.41 5.04 1.71
N PRO A 69 -11.94 6.04 2.43
CA PRO A 69 -11.12 7.16 2.93
C PRO A 69 -10.15 6.77 4.05
N ASN A 70 -10.44 5.71 4.81
CA ASN A 70 -9.62 5.25 5.92
C ASN A 70 -8.60 4.17 5.53
N PHE A 71 -8.48 3.84 4.24
CA PHE A 71 -7.44 2.95 3.72
C PHE A 71 -6.26 3.75 3.15
N THR A 72 -5.04 3.26 3.36
CA THR A 72 -3.83 3.73 2.67
C THR A 72 -2.95 2.53 2.31
N ARG A 73 -2.47 2.47 1.07
CA ARG A 73 -1.41 1.56 0.66
C ARG A 73 -0.05 2.24 0.87
N VAL A 74 0.93 1.46 1.33
CA VAL A 74 2.35 1.82 1.30
C VAL A 74 3.09 0.65 0.65
N GLU A 75 3.67 0.88 -0.51
CA GLU A 75 4.57 -0.08 -1.13
C GLU A 75 6.02 0.35 -0.88
N THR A 76 6.85 -0.56 -0.37
CA THR A 76 8.27 -0.29 -0.08
C THR A 76 9.12 -0.41 -1.34
N PHE A 77 10.34 0.13 -1.28
CA PHE A 77 11.31 -0.01 -2.36
C PHE A 77 11.65 -1.48 -2.66
N GLY A 78 11.92 -1.77 -3.93
CA GLY A 78 12.42 -3.08 -4.36
C GLY A 78 13.88 -3.31 -3.97
N ALA A 79 14.32 -4.57 -4.05
CA ALA A 79 15.64 -5.02 -3.58
C ALA A 79 16.85 -4.34 -4.26
N ALA A 80 16.67 -3.72 -5.43
CA ALA A 80 17.73 -3.00 -6.14
C ALA A 80 18.10 -1.65 -5.49
N SER A 81 17.24 -1.11 -4.62
CA SER A 81 17.46 0.17 -3.95
C SER A 81 17.65 -0.07 -2.45
N THR A 82 18.76 0.40 -1.87
CA THR A 82 18.99 0.40 -0.41
C THR A 82 18.13 1.42 0.36
N HIS A 83 17.12 1.98 -0.31
CA HIS A 83 16.16 2.90 0.26
C HIS A 83 15.19 2.14 1.17
N TRP A 84 14.61 2.85 2.13
CA TRP A 84 13.67 2.27 3.08
C TRP A 84 12.58 3.28 3.41
N VAL A 85 11.52 2.81 4.07
CA VAL A 85 10.42 3.67 4.51
C VAL A 85 10.44 3.73 6.03
N GLN A 86 10.56 4.92 6.59
CA GLN A 86 10.39 5.15 8.02
C GLN A 86 8.90 5.28 8.33
N ALA A 87 8.40 4.46 9.27
CA ALA A 87 7.02 4.55 9.74
C ALA A 87 7.00 5.12 11.17
N THR A 88 6.26 6.22 11.37
CA THR A 88 5.96 6.77 12.70
C THR A 88 4.48 6.58 13.00
N ILE A 89 4.18 5.99 14.16
CA ILE A 89 2.81 5.80 14.64
C ILE A 89 2.62 6.69 15.87
N ASP A 90 1.83 7.75 15.73
CA ASP A 90 1.56 8.69 16.83
C ASP A 90 0.05 8.73 17.14
N PRO A 91 -0.40 8.05 18.21
CA PRO A 91 -1.80 8.08 18.66
C PRO A 91 -2.30 9.47 19.07
N LYS A 92 -1.41 10.44 19.31
CA LYS A 92 -1.77 11.82 19.67
C LYS A 92 -1.89 12.73 18.46
N SER A 93 -1.40 12.30 17.30
CA SER A 93 -1.48 13.04 16.04
C SER A 93 -2.83 12.82 15.36
N ARG A 94 -3.32 13.83 14.63
CA ARG A 94 -4.46 13.66 13.71
C ARG A 94 -4.14 12.69 12.57
N ASN A 95 -2.87 12.61 12.19
CA ASN A 95 -2.35 11.64 11.24
C ASN A 95 -1.68 10.51 12.02
N LEU A 96 -2.45 9.46 12.33
CA LEU A 96 -1.98 8.32 13.14
C LEU A 96 -0.73 7.66 12.53
N PHE A 97 -0.67 7.57 11.20
CA PHE A 97 0.44 6.99 10.46
C PHE A 97 1.14 8.06 9.64
N LEU A 98 2.47 8.12 9.77
CA LEU A 98 3.35 8.95 8.96
C LEU A 98 4.39 8.04 8.32
N PHE A 99 4.60 8.19 7.01
CA PHE A 99 5.57 7.41 6.24
C PHE A 99 6.50 8.35 5.49
N GLU A 100 7.80 8.13 5.64
CA GLU A 100 8.83 8.96 5.02
C GLU A 100 9.78 8.06 4.22
N PRO A 101 9.99 8.33 2.91
CA PRO A 101 11.00 7.62 2.15
C PRO A 101 12.39 8.10 2.56
N MET A 102 13.24 7.16 2.92
CA MET A 102 14.61 7.38 3.32
C MET A 102 15.53 6.98 2.17
N ILE A 103 15.96 7.99 1.43
CA ILE A 103 16.80 7.83 0.25
C ILE A 103 18.26 7.76 0.67
N VAL A 104 18.89 6.62 0.40
CA VAL A 104 20.32 6.40 0.63
C VAL A 104 21.09 6.87 -0.59
N ALA A 105 22.09 7.74 -0.38
CA ALA A 105 22.97 8.19 -1.44
C ALA A 105 23.75 7.00 -2.03
N ALA A 106 23.90 6.97 -3.35
CA ALA A 106 24.73 5.98 -4.02
C ALA A 106 26.15 6.05 -3.44
N THR A 107 26.67 4.92 -2.98
CA THR A 107 28.08 4.83 -2.58
C THR A 107 28.89 4.92 -3.87
N ALA A 108 29.60 6.03 -4.08
CA ALA A 108 30.55 6.12 -5.18
C ALA A 108 31.66 5.09 -4.91
N THR A 109 31.67 3.99 -5.66
CA THR A 109 32.86 3.15 -5.78
C THR A 109 33.92 4.02 -6.46
N SER A 110 34.91 4.44 -5.66
CA SER A 110 36.16 5.04 -6.16
C SER A 110 37.15 3.95 -6.50
#